data_AF-A0A7C2LHK8-F1
#
_entry.id   AF-A0A7C2LHK8-F1
#
_cell.length_a   1.000
_cell.length_b   1.000
_cell.length_c   1.000
_cell.angle_alpha   90.00
_cell.angle_beta   90.00
_cell.angle_gamma   90.00
#
_symmetry.space_group_name_H-M   'P 1'
#
loop_
_entity.id
_entity.type
_entity.pdbx_description
1 polymer ?
#
loop_
_entity_poly.entity_id
_entity_poly.type
_entity_poly.pdbx_seq_one_letter_code
_entity_poly.pdbx_strand_id
1 'polypeptide(L)'
;INSSARVKAAVARAGGMTCTSSNAELLVRAILAEDGAVFFLPDKNLGLNTARALGLPEHEIAVIGPKGPTSALAPDHRLIVWDGFCNVHVRFSHADVLRARSAYPYSRILVHPECAPKVAAAADYAGSTRGIINEVEKARAGEVLFIGTELNLVRRLSKARQDLKILPLRESGCVNMNKITPEKLAAALRTIDDPESPYRVTVEPDIARLSGVSLERMIERVERERSAV
;
A
#
# COMPACT_ATOMS: atom_id res chain seq x y z
N ILE A 1 -1.11 -6.51 -4.23
CA ILE A 1 -2.58 -6.72 -4.23
C ILE A 1 -3.29 -5.74 -5.15
N ASN A 2 -2.92 -4.46 -5.18
CA ASN A 2 -3.49 -3.44 -6.07
C ASN A 2 -3.05 -3.65 -7.53
N SER A 3 -3.56 -4.69 -8.17
CA SER A 3 -3.24 -5.10 -9.54
C SER A 3 -4.40 -5.89 -10.14
N SER A 4 -4.48 -6.01 -11.47
CA SER A 4 -5.52 -6.84 -12.10
C SER A 4 -5.30 -8.33 -11.81
N ALA A 5 -6.35 -9.14 -11.99
CA ALA A 5 -6.22 -10.61 -11.91
C ALA A 5 -5.22 -11.14 -12.95
N ARG A 6 -5.19 -10.56 -14.16
CA ARG A 6 -4.20 -10.94 -15.19
C ARG A 6 -2.75 -10.72 -14.73
N VAL A 7 -2.48 -9.61 -14.04
CA VAL A 7 -1.15 -9.35 -13.48
C VAL A 7 -0.81 -10.36 -12.37
N LYS A 8 -1.76 -10.69 -11.49
CA LYS A 8 -1.55 -11.73 -10.46
C LYS A 8 -1.24 -13.09 -11.08
N ALA A 9 -1.99 -13.48 -12.12
CA ALA A 9 -1.73 -14.70 -12.86
C ALA A 9 -0.33 -14.70 -13.51
N ALA A 10 0.11 -13.58 -14.09
CA ALA A 10 1.46 -13.44 -14.63
C ALA A 10 2.54 -13.58 -13.54
N VAL A 11 2.33 -12.97 -12.37
CA VAL A 11 3.20 -13.13 -11.20
C VAL A 11 3.29 -14.60 -10.76
N ALA A 12 2.17 -15.32 -10.71
CA ALA A 12 2.18 -16.75 -10.38
C ALA A 12 3.00 -17.58 -11.38
N ARG A 13 2.83 -17.31 -12.69
CA ARG A 13 3.59 -17.98 -13.76
C ARG A 13 5.09 -17.72 -13.66
N ALA A 14 5.48 -16.53 -13.23
CA ALA A 14 6.87 -16.16 -12.98
C ALA A 14 7.42 -16.68 -11.64
N GLY A 15 6.70 -17.54 -10.92
CA GLY A 15 7.12 -18.07 -9.61
C GLY A 15 6.92 -17.10 -8.43
N GLY A 16 6.38 -15.91 -8.67
CA GLY A 16 6.18 -14.89 -7.64
C GLY A 16 4.91 -15.06 -6.82
N MET A 17 4.66 -14.06 -5.97
CA MET A 17 3.52 -13.95 -5.07
C MET A 17 3.00 -12.52 -4.99
N THR A 18 1.77 -12.34 -4.50
CA THR A 18 1.24 -11.01 -4.20
C THR A 18 1.80 -10.47 -2.87
N CYS A 19 1.65 -9.16 -2.63
CA CYS A 19 1.88 -8.54 -1.33
C CYS A 19 0.86 -7.44 -1.04
N THR A 20 0.84 -6.95 0.19
CA THR A 20 0.10 -5.77 0.65
C THR A 20 1.06 -4.80 1.33
N SER A 21 0.63 -3.56 1.58
CA SER A 21 1.43 -2.62 2.37
C SER A 21 1.71 -3.08 3.81
N SER A 22 1.01 -4.10 4.32
CA SER A 22 1.23 -4.65 5.67
C SER A 22 2.31 -5.74 5.73
N ASN A 23 2.72 -6.33 4.60
CA ASN A 23 3.64 -7.47 4.57
C ASN A 23 4.73 -7.35 3.48
N ALA A 24 4.75 -6.28 2.69
CA ALA A 24 5.77 -6.06 1.66
C ALA A 24 7.19 -6.14 2.23
N GLU A 25 7.45 -5.47 3.36
CA GLU A 25 8.76 -5.50 4.02
C GLU A 25 9.18 -6.91 4.44
N LEU A 26 8.29 -7.65 5.09
CA LEU A 26 8.54 -9.03 5.52
C LEU A 26 8.90 -9.93 4.33
N LEU A 27 8.11 -9.86 3.25
CA LEU A 27 8.28 -10.70 2.07
C LEU A 27 9.56 -10.36 1.31
N VAL A 28 9.83 -9.07 1.10
CA VAL A 28 11.06 -8.65 0.41
C VAL A 28 12.29 -9.03 1.22
N ARG A 29 12.29 -8.79 2.55
CA ARG A 29 13.38 -9.22 3.44
C ARG A 29 13.69 -10.71 3.29
N ALA A 30 12.64 -11.54 3.31
CA ALA A 30 12.79 -12.99 3.27
C ALA A 30 13.36 -13.48 1.92
N ILE A 31 12.90 -12.90 0.79
CA ILE A 31 13.43 -13.22 -0.53
C ILE A 31 14.91 -12.81 -0.65
N LEU A 32 15.27 -11.62 -0.15
CA LEU A 32 16.65 -11.14 -0.19
C LEU A 32 17.58 -11.94 0.75
N ALA A 33 17.06 -12.47 1.86
CA ALA A 33 17.84 -13.36 2.73
C ALA A 33 18.17 -14.71 2.07
N GLU A 34 17.35 -15.14 1.10
CA GLU A 34 17.54 -16.36 0.29
C GLU A 34 18.38 -16.10 -0.98
N ASP A 35 19.16 -15.01 -1.01
CA ASP A 35 19.92 -14.56 -2.18
C ASP A 35 19.07 -14.32 -3.45
N GLY A 36 17.76 -14.10 -3.26
CA GLY A 36 16.84 -13.76 -4.33
C GLY A 36 16.90 -12.30 -4.74
N ALA A 37 16.26 -11.99 -5.87
CA ALA A 37 15.97 -10.64 -6.33
C ALA A 37 14.46 -10.46 -6.54
N VAL A 38 13.97 -9.23 -6.39
CA VAL A 38 12.55 -8.91 -6.44
C VAL A 38 12.25 -7.93 -7.57
N PHE A 39 11.29 -8.28 -8.43
CA PHE A 39 10.60 -7.32 -9.28
C PHE A 39 9.28 -6.90 -8.61
N PHE A 40 9.21 -5.66 -8.12
CA PHE A 40 8.13 -5.12 -7.29
C PHE A 40 7.18 -4.23 -8.10
N LEU A 41 5.87 -4.47 -8.01
CA LEU A 41 4.87 -3.75 -8.79
C LEU A 41 3.51 -3.64 -8.07
N PRO A 42 2.65 -2.67 -8.46
CA PRO A 42 2.94 -1.59 -9.41
C PRO A 42 3.44 -0.30 -8.75
N ASP A 43 3.39 -0.19 -7.42
CA ASP A 43 3.63 1.08 -6.73
C ASP A 43 5.11 1.28 -6.41
N LYS A 44 5.70 2.29 -7.05
CA LYS A 44 7.09 2.70 -6.86
C LYS A 44 7.38 3.12 -5.43
N ASN A 45 6.51 3.92 -4.85
CA ASN A 45 6.77 4.50 -3.53
C ASN A 45 6.75 3.40 -2.46
N LEU A 46 5.82 2.45 -2.54
CA LEU A 46 5.80 1.30 -1.66
C LEU A 46 7.09 0.47 -1.80
N GLY A 47 7.54 0.21 -3.03
CA GLY A 47 8.80 -0.50 -3.29
C GLY A 47 10.02 0.22 -2.70
N LEU A 48 10.16 1.52 -2.99
CA LEU A 48 11.28 2.33 -2.49
C LEU A 48 11.27 2.50 -0.97
N ASN A 49 10.09 2.72 -0.37
CA ASN A 49 9.96 2.81 1.08
C ASN A 49 10.24 1.46 1.77
N THR A 50 9.87 0.36 1.13
CA THR A 50 10.25 -0.99 1.59
C THR A 50 11.76 -1.16 1.55
N ALA A 51 12.42 -0.80 0.45
CA ALA A 51 13.87 -0.85 0.32
C ALA A 51 14.57 -0.03 1.42
N ARG A 52 14.08 1.19 1.67
CA ARG A 52 14.58 2.06 2.74
C ARG A 52 14.42 1.46 4.12
N ALA A 53 13.26 0.87 4.43
CA ALA A 53 13.01 0.22 5.72
C ALA A 53 13.92 -0.99 5.95
N LEU A 54 14.31 -1.67 4.89
CA LEU A 54 15.26 -2.78 4.92
C LEU A 54 16.73 -2.34 4.91
N GLY A 55 17.01 -1.04 4.71
CA GLY A 55 18.37 -0.53 4.60
C GLY A 55 19.10 -0.98 3.32
N LEU A 56 18.37 -1.26 2.23
CA LEU A 56 18.98 -1.63 0.95
C LEU A 56 19.84 -0.48 0.41
N PRO A 57 21.08 -0.75 -0.04
CA PRO A 57 21.91 0.24 -0.71
C PRO A 57 21.24 0.76 -1.99
N GLU A 58 21.42 2.05 -2.30
CA GLU A 58 20.80 2.66 -3.50
C GLU A 58 21.26 2.00 -4.81
N HIS A 59 22.49 1.49 -4.87
CA HIS A 59 23.01 0.81 -6.06
C HIS A 59 22.36 -0.56 -6.32
N GLU A 60 21.72 -1.17 -5.32
CA GLU A 60 20.99 -2.43 -5.48
C GLU A 60 19.54 -2.22 -5.96
N ILE A 61 19.10 -0.98 -6.15
CA ILE A 61 17.72 -0.63 -6.46
C ILE A 61 17.62 -0.02 -7.86
N ALA A 62 16.74 -0.57 -8.68
CA ALA A 62 16.42 -0.01 -10.00
C ALA A 62 14.94 0.37 -10.11
N VAL A 63 14.64 1.35 -10.96
CA VAL A 63 13.27 1.72 -11.32
C VAL A 63 13.06 1.50 -12.81
N ILE A 64 11.96 0.82 -13.16
CA ILE A 64 11.57 0.54 -14.54
C ILE A 64 10.14 0.99 -14.80
N GLY A 65 9.92 1.67 -15.92
CA GLY A 65 8.58 2.10 -16.33
C GLY A 65 8.25 1.72 -17.77
N PRO A 66 7.12 2.23 -18.30
CA PRO A 66 6.69 1.95 -19.67
C PRO A 66 7.71 2.37 -20.75
N LYS A 67 8.58 3.34 -20.44
CA LYS A 67 9.64 3.83 -21.35
C LYS A 67 10.97 3.09 -21.20
N GLY A 68 10.99 2.01 -20.41
CA GLY A 68 12.22 1.32 -20.03
C GLY A 68 12.75 1.76 -18.65
N PRO A 69 13.96 1.32 -18.29
CA PRO A 69 14.53 1.60 -16.98
C PRO A 69 15.08 3.03 -16.90
N THR A 70 15.02 3.64 -15.72
CA THR A 70 15.55 5.01 -15.49
C THR A 70 17.08 5.07 -15.56
N SER A 71 17.74 3.93 -15.38
CA SER A 71 19.17 3.69 -15.47
C SER A 71 19.41 2.30 -16.06
N ALA A 72 20.62 2.01 -16.55
CA ALA A 72 20.93 0.66 -17.03
C ALA A 72 20.74 -0.36 -15.90
N LEU A 73 20.07 -1.48 -16.19
CA LEU A 73 19.97 -2.59 -15.25
C LEU A 73 21.33 -3.29 -15.14
N ALA A 74 21.85 -3.35 -13.93
CA ALA A 74 23.06 -4.07 -13.56
C ALA A 74 22.73 -5.37 -12.79
N PRO A 75 23.62 -6.39 -12.81
CA PRO A 75 23.40 -7.69 -12.16
C PRO A 75 23.27 -7.64 -10.63
N ASP A 76 23.78 -6.59 -10.00
CA ASP A 76 23.73 -6.34 -8.56
C ASP A 76 22.39 -5.72 -8.09
N HIS A 77 21.49 -5.37 -9.00
CA HIS A 77 20.15 -4.94 -8.60
C HIS A 77 19.36 -6.08 -7.99
N ARG A 78 19.08 -5.96 -6.69
CA ARG A 78 18.30 -6.94 -5.91
C ARG A 78 16.84 -6.56 -5.79
N LEU A 79 16.49 -5.29 -6.01
CA LEU A 79 15.12 -4.80 -6.03
C LEU A 79 14.87 -3.90 -7.24
N ILE A 80 14.11 -4.41 -8.20
CA ILE A 80 13.66 -3.67 -9.37
C ILE A 80 12.21 -3.25 -9.13
N VAL A 81 11.88 -1.97 -9.26
CA VAL A 81 10.55 -1.43 -8.92
C VAL A 81 9.88 -0.84 -10.14
N TRP A 82 8.60 -1.17 -10.34
CA TRP A 82 7.79 -0.58 -11.41
C TRP A 82 7.41 0.88 -11.10
N ASP A 83 7.54 1.78 -12.08
CA ASP A 83 7.23 3.21 -11.98
C ASP A 83 5.72 3.52 -12.06
N GLY A 84 4.92 2.84 -11.23
CA GLY A 84 3.53 3.20 -10.98
C GLY A 84 3.37 3.90 -9.63
N PHE A 85 2.19 4.46 -9.39
CA PHE A 85 1.91 5.18 -8.15
C PHE A 85 0.41 5.28 -7.86
N CYS A 86 0.07 5.43 -6.58
CA CYS A 86 -1.28 5.78 -6.16
C CYS A 86 -1.56 7.28 -6.28
N ASN A 87 -2.57 7.66 -7.06
CA ASN A 87 -2.98 9.06 -7.27
C ASN A 87 -3.46 9.77 -5.99
N VAL A 88 -3.81 9.01 -4.94
CA VAL A 88 -4.18 9.55 -3.63
C VAL A 88 -2.92 9.95 -2.86
N HIS A 89 -1.92 9.07 -2.80
CA HIS A 89 -0.76 9.24 -1.91
C HIS A 89 0.36 10.09 -2.50
N VAL A 90 0.48 10.18 -3.82
CA VAL A 90 1.45 11.12 -4.44
C VAL A 90 1.12 12.59 -4.20
N ARG A 91 -0.10 12.89 -3.74
CA ARG A 91 -0.53 14.27 -3.45
C ARG A 91 0.06 14.82 -2.16
N PHE A 92 0.55 13.97 -1.26
CA PHE A 92 1.23 14.41 -0.04
C PHE A 92 2.65 14.85 -0.38
N SER A 93 3.06 15.98 0.16
CA SER A 93 4.34 16.61 -0.10
C SER A 93 5.10 16.87 1.20
N HIS A 94 6.42 16.98 1.11
CA HIS A 94 7.25 17.34 2.26
C HIS A 94 6.82 18.68 2.89
N ALA A 95 6.35 19.63 2.06
CA ALA A 95 5.80 20.89 2.56
C ALA A 95 4.54 20.70 3.41
N ASP A 96 3.72 19.67 3.17
CA ASP A 96 2.57 19.36 4.02
C ASP A 96 3.03 18.91 5.42
N VAL A 97 4.07 18.08 5.48
CA VAL A 97 4.68 17.64 6.74
C VAL A 97 5.22 18.84 7.52
N LEU A 98 5.97 19.73 6.86
CA LEU A 98 6.50 20.93 7.50
C LEU A 98 5.40 21.84 8.04
N ARG A 99 4.32 22.07 7.27
CA ARG A 99 3.18 22.87 7.74
C ARG A 99 2.48 22.24 8.95
N ALA A 100 2.32 20.92 8.97
CA ALA A 100 1.74 20.21 10.10
C ALA A 100 2.59 20.38 11.37
N ARG A 101 3.92 20.21 11.26
CA ARG A 101 4.85 20.43 12.38
C ARG A 101 4.86 21.88 12.87
N SER A 102 4.84 22.86 11.96
CA SER A 102 4.77 24.28 12.34
C SER A 102 3.47 24.61 13.07
N ALA A 103 2.34 24.04 12.63
CA ALA A 103 1.03 24.29 13.26
C ALA A 103 0.89 23.59 14.63
N TYR A 104 1.44 22.38 14.77
CA TYR A 104 1.42 21.61 16.01
C TYR A 104 2.78 20.90 16.22
N PRO A 105 3.74 21.55 16.91
CA PRO A 105 5.10 21.02 17.07
C PRO A 105 5.19 19.65 17.72
N TYR A 106 4.25 19.31 18.61
CA TYR A 106 4.18 18.03 19.32
C TYR A 106 3.19 17.04 18.69
N SER A 107 2.64 17.34 17.50
CA SER A 107 1.77 16.39 16.80
C SER A 107 2.56 15.18 16.34
N ARG A 108 1.87 14.05 16.15
CA ARG A 108 2.41 12.91 15.40
C ARG A 108 1.88 12.90 13.97
N ILE A 109 2.69 12.46 13.02
CA ILE A 109 2.37 12.37 11.60
C ILE A 109 2.44 10.90 11.19
N LEU A 110 1.31 10.33 10.79
CA LEU A 110 1.16 8.94 10.37
C LEU A 110 0.79 8.90 8.88
N VAL A 111 1.58 8.24 8.05
CA VAL A 111 1.36 8.21 6.59
C VAL A 111 1.31 6.80 6.03
N HIS A 112 0.69 6.63 4.87
CA HIS A 112 0.74 5.37 4.13
C HIS A 112 2.08 5.21 3.40
N PRO A 113 2.64 4.00 3.25
CA PRO A 113 3.92 3.77 2.57
C PRO A 113 3.86 3.96 1.04
N GLU A 114 2.70 4.22 0.47
CA GLU A 114 2.57 4.68 -0.94
C GLU A 114 2.85 6.19 -1.10
N CYS A 115 3.05 6.92 0.00
CA CYS A 115 3.53 8.31 -0.04
C CYS A 115 4.96 8.39 -0.54
N ALA A 116 5.32 9.50 -1.19
CA ALA A 116 6.68 9.70 -1.70
C ALA A 116 7.75 9.49 -0.61
N PRO A 117 8.95 8.97 -0.93
CA PRO A 117 9.96 8.65 0.08
C PRO A 117 10.33 9.80 1.04
N LYS A 118 10.37 11.04 0.54
CA LYS A 118 10.61 12.23 1.37
C LYS A 118 9.50 12.50 2.40
N VAL A 119 8.27 12.11 2.10
CA VAL A 119 7.12 12.24 3.03
C VAL A 119 7.16 11.12 4.06
N ALA A 120 7.35 9.87 3.61
CA ALA A 120 7.45 8.72 4.51
C ALA A 120 8.62 8.88 5.51
N ALA A 121 9.76 9.37 5.05
CA ALA A 121 10.94 9.62 5.87
C ALA A 121 10.77 10.74 6.92
N ALA A 122 9.86 11.70 6.69
CA ALA A 122 9.64 12.84 7.58
C ALA A 122 8.45 12.63 8.54
N ALA A 123 7.71 11.52 8.38
CA ALA A 123 6.61 11.12 9.24
C ALA A 123 7.13 10.35 10.47
N ASP A 124 6.36 10.34 11.56
CA ASP A 124 6.68 9.53 12.75
C ASP A 124 6.36 8.04 12.53
N TYR A 125 5.48 7.76 11.57
CA TYR A 125 5.10 6.41 11.19
C TYR A 125 4.72 6.34 9.71
N ALA A 126 5.24 5.34 9.00
CA ALA A 126 4.85 5.01 7.65
C ALA A 126 4.41 3.54 7.60
N GLY A 127 3.12 3.28 7.39
CA GLY A 127 2.60 1.91 7.40
C GLY A 127 1.21 1.77 6.80
N SER A 128 0.76 0.53 6.66
CA SER A 128 -0.53 0.23 6.03
C SER A 128 -1.70 0.90 6.73
N THR A 129 -2.86 0.96 6.07
CA THR A 129 -4.12 1.42 6.69
C THR A 129 -4.38 0.76 8.04
N ARG A 130 -4.13 -0.55 8.18
CA ARG A 130 -4.27 -1.25 9.47
C ARG A 130 -3.25 -0.75 10.49
N GLY A 131 -1.99 -0.59 10.09
CA GLY A 131 -0.96 -0.04 10.96
C GLY A 131 -1.29 1.36 11.48
N ILE A 132 -1.79 2.24 10.60
CA ILE A 132 -2.24 3.59 11.00
C ILE A 132 -3.40 3.50 12.00
N ILE A 133 -4.39 2.62 11.77
CA ILE A 133 -5.49 2.40 12.71
C ILE A 133 -4.94 1.99 14.09
N ASN A 134 -4.03 1.02 14.12
CA ASN A 134 -3.43 0.55 15.37
C ASN A 134 -2.67 1.66 16.11
N GLU A 135 -1.96 2.54 15.38
CA GLU A 135 -1.25 3.68 15.99
C GLU A 135 -2.21 4.72 16.56
N VAL A 136 -3.36 4.95 15.91
CA VAL A 136 -4.42 5.81 16.44
C VAL A 136 -5.07 5.19 17.67
N GLU A 137 -5.31 3.87 17.67
CA GLU A 137 -5.87 3.16 18.83
C GLU A 137 -4.98 3.27 20.07
N LYS A 138 -3.65 3.21 19.90
CA LYS A 138 -2.66 3.36 21.00
C LYS A 138 -2.45 4.80 21.47
N ALA A 139 -2.91 5.81 20.71
CA ALA A 139 -2.68 7.21 21.04
C ALA A 139 -3.46 7.62 22.30
N ARG A 140 -2.85 8.49 23.12
CA ARG A 140 -3.40 8.99 24.38
C ARG A 140 -4.34 10.17 24.12
N ALA A 141 -5.37 10.29 24.95
CA ALA A 141 -6.31 11.40 24.89
C ALA A 141 -5.57 12.75 24.89
N GLY A 142 -6.04 13.69 24.07
CA GLY A 142 -5.42 15.01 23.87
C GLY A 142 -4.29 15.06 22.85
N GLU A 143 -3.78 13.92 22.35
CA GLU A 143 -2.78 13.92 21.27
C GLU A 143 -3.34 14.50 19.96
N VAL A 144 -2.46 15.17 19.21
CA VAL A 144 -2.74 15.69 17.87
C VAL A 144 -2.10 14.77 16.84
N LEU A 145 -2.89 14.20 15.94
CA LEU A 145 -2.43 13.28 14.91
C LEU A 145 -2.75 13.84 13.52
N PHE A 146 -1.73 14.01 12.68
CA PHE A 146 -1.90 14.22 11.25
C PHE A 146 -1.83 12.90 10.51
N ILE A 147 -2.82 12.61 9.67
CA ILE A 147 -2.90 11.36 8.91
C ILE A 147 -2.81 11.63 7.41
N GLY A 148 -1.78 11.07 6.76
CA GLY A 148 -1.53 11.13 5.32
C GLY A 148 -1.96 9.86 4.61
N THR A 149 -3.26 9.69 4.40
CA THR A 149 -3.86 8.60 3.61
C THR A 149 -5.22 9.03 3.07
N GLU A 150 -6.03 8.09 2.59
CA GLU A 150 -7.37 8.36 2.05
C GLU A 150 -8.28 9.05 3.08
N LEU A 151 -8.94 10.14 2.66
CA LEU A 151 -9.66 11.08 3.52
C LEU A 151 -10.83 10.45 4.30
N ASN A 152 -11.54 9.47 3.74
CA ASN A 152 -12.64 8.82 4.44
C ASN A 152 -12.15 8.02 5.65
N LEU A 153 -10.94 7.45 5.59
CA LEU A 153 -10.34 6.82 6.77
C LEU A 153 -10.09 7.86 7.87
N VAL A 154 -9.50 9.00 7.52
CA VAL A 154 -9.20 10.08 8.48
C VAL A 154 -10.48 10.56 9.16
N ARG A 155 -11.53 10.81 8.37
CA ARG A 155 -12.85 11.22 8.88
C ARG A 155 -13.47 10.16 9.79
N ARG A 156 -13.35 8.87 9.44
CA ARG A 156 -13.86 7.76 10.27
C ARG A 156 -13.12 7.69 11.61
N LEU A 157 -11.79 7.82 11.60
CA LEU A 157 -10.98 7.78 12.81
C LEU A 157 -11.25 8.99 13.72
N SER A 158 -11.37 10.19 13.13
CA SER A 158 -11.75 11.40 13.87
C SER A 158 -13.12 11.29 14.55
N LYS A 159 -14.10 10.62 13.92
CA LYS A 159 -15.40 10.34 14.53
C LYS A 159 -15.31 9.28 15.65
N ALA A 160 -14.46 8.28 15.49
CA ALA A 160 -14.31 7.18 16.45
C ALA A 160 -13.52 7.57 17.71
N ARG A 161 -12.59 8.52 17.60
CA ARG A 161 -11.71 8.97 18.70
C ARG A 161 -11.80 10.48 18.86
N GLN A 162 -12.92 10.95 19.41
CA GLN A 162 -13.18 12.38 19.66
C GLN A 162 -12.32 12.96 20.81
N ASP A 163 -11.70 12.09 21.60
CA ASP A 163 -10.70 12.45 22.61
C ASP A 163 -9.34 12.84 21.99
N LEU A 164 -9.13 12.56 20.69
CA LEU A 164 -7.94 12.92 19.92
C LEU A 164 -8.23 14.08 18.96
N LYS A 165 -7.21 14.87 18.63
CA LYS A 165 -7.28 15.83 17.52
C LYS A 165 -6.70 15.21 16.25
N ILE A 166 -7.54 14.51 15.50
CA ILE A 166 -7.15 13.87 14.23
C ILE A 166 -7.42 14.81 13.06
N LEU A 167 -6.38 15.13 12.30
CA LEU A 167 -6.41 16.03 11.14
C LEU A 167 -5.85 15.32 9.90
N PRO A 168 -6.36 15.58 8.69
CA PRO A 168 -5.71 15.12 7.47
C PRO A 168 -4.41 15.90 7.27
N LEU A 169 -3.33 15.22 6.85
CA LEU A 169 -2.09 15.90 6.44
C LEU A 169 -2.35 16.83 5.24
N ARG A 170 -3.21 16.37 4.34
CA ARG A 170 -3.82 17.09 3.23
C ARG A 170 -5.13 16.36 2.88
N GLU A 171 -6.14 17.07 2.42
CA GLU A 171 -7.33 16.39 1.89
C GLU A 171 -6.99 15.66 0.57
N SER A 172 -7.10 14.34 0.60
CA SER A 172 -6.88 13.48 -0.56
C SER A 172 -7.84 12.30 -0.53
N GLY A 173 -8.76 12.22 -1.48
CA GLY A 173 -9.76 11.16 -1.57
C GLY A 173 -9.61 10.32 -2.84
N CYS A 174 -10.02 9.06 -2.77
CA CYS A 174 -10.03 8.17 -3.93
C CYS A 174 -11.35 8.26 -4.69
N VAL A 175 -11.36 8.90 -5.87
CA VAL A 175 -12.57 9.04 -6.72
C VAL A 175 -13.18 7.68 -7.04
N ASN A 176 -12.35 6.65 -7.29
CA ASN A 176 -12.85 5.31 -7.59
C ASN A 176 -13.50 4.63 -6.38
N MET A 177 -12.99 4.83 -5.16
CA MET A 177 -13.67 4.32 -3.95
C MET A 177 -15.00 5.03 -3.73
N ASN A 178 -15.06 6.35 -3.99
CA ASN A 178 -16.28 7.15 -3.86
C ASN A 178 -17.34 6.88 -4.94
N LYS A 179 -17.08 5.98 -5.90
CA LYS A 179 -18.10 5.54 -6.87
C LYS A 179 -19.18 4.66 -6.23
N ILE A 180 -18.91 4.06 -5.07
CA ILE A 180 -19.86 3.22 -4.34
C ILE A 180 -20.80 4.12 -3.54
N THR A 181 -22.11 3.94 -3.75
CA THR A 181 -23.17 4.70 -3.05
C THR A 181 -24.20 3.74 -2.46
N PRO A 182 -25.00 4.17 -1.45
CA PRO A 182 -26.08 3.35 -0.90
C PRO A 182 -27.06 2.84 -1.97
N GLU A 183 -27.36 3.64 -2.99
CA GLU A 183 -28.28 3.28 -4.07
C GLU A 183 -27.70 2.18 -4.95
N LYS A 184 -26.42 2.27 -5.30
CA LYS A 184 -25.73 1.22 -6.06
C LYS A 184 -25.58 -0.07 -5.26
N LEU A 185 -25.32 0.05 -3.95
CA LEU A 185 -25.29 -1.11 -3.06
C LEU A 185 -26.67 -1.78 -3.00
N ALA A 186 -27.74 -1.00 -2.81
CA ALA A 186 -29.10 -1.54 -2.81
C ALA A 186 -29.46 -2.20 -4.16
N ALA A 187 -29.06 -1.61 -5.29
CA ALA A 187 -29.25 -2.20 -6.61
C ALA A 187 -28.50 -3.53 -6.78
N ALA A 188 -27.26 -3.61 -6.29
CA ALA A 188 -26.49 -4.86 -6.28
C ALA A 188 -27.14 -5.93 -5.41
N LEU A 189 -27.60 -5.58 -4.20
CA LEU A 189 -28.25 -6.52 -3.29
C LEU A 189 -29.58 -7.05 -3.83
N ARG A 190 -30.36 -6.23 -4.53
CA ARG A 190 -31.63 -6.66 -5.16
C ARG A 190 -31.44 -7.69 -6.28
N THR A 191 -30.23 -7.76 -6.85
CA THR A 191 -29.90 -8.65 -7.97
C THR A 191 -28.87 -9.71 -7.56
N ILE A 192 -28.67 -9.95 -6.26
CA ILE A 192 -27.58 -10.82 -5.77
C ILE A 192 -27.71 -12.28 -6.25
N ASP A 193 -28.95 -12.77 -6.34
CA ASP A 193 -29.26 -14.13 -6.80
C ASP A 193 -29.44 -14.22 -8.32
N ASP A 194 -29.41 -13.09 -9.04
CA ASP A 194 -29.56 -13.04 -10.48
C ASP A 194 -28.23 -13.43 -11.17
N PRO A 195 -28.19 -14.52 -11.98
CA PRO A 195 -27.01 -14.88 -12.74
C PRO A 195 -26.58 -13.79 -13.73
N GLU A 196 -27.54 -13.00 -14.25
CA GLU A 196 -27.32 -11.94 -15.24
C GLU A 196 -27.10 -10.56 -14.59
N SER A 197 -26.95 -10.51 -13.26
CA SER A 197 -26.68 -9.25 -12.55
C SER A 197 -25.48 -8.53 -13.16
N PRO A 198 -25.60 -7.22 -13.50
CA PRO A 198 -24.47 -6.44 -14.04
C PRO A 198 -23.36 -6.23 -13.00
N TYR A 199 -23.60 -6.58 -11.73
CA TYR A 199 -22.63 -6.51 -10.65
C TYR A 199 -21.88 -7.81 -10.42
N ARG A 200 -22.24 -8.91 -11.10
CA ARG A 200 -21.55 -10.20 -11.00
C ARG A 200 -20.14 -10.07 -11.57
N VAL A 201 -19.13 -10.21 -10.71
CA VAL A 201 -17.72 -10.21 -11.13
C VAL A 201 -17.37 -11.58 -11.68
N THR A 202 -16.97 -11.64 -12.94
CA THR A 202 -16.44 -12.86 -13.58
C THR A 202 -14.97 -12.69 -13.93
N VAL A 203 -14.23 -13.80 -13.86
CA VAL A 203 -12.82 -13.87 -14.23
C VAL A 203 -12.63 -15.16 -15.01
N GLU A 204 -11.84 -15.11 -16.08
CA GLU A 204 -11.50 -16.29 -16.87
C GLU A 204 -10.90 -17.40 -15.98
N PRO A 205 -11.33 -18.68 -16.12
CA PRO A 205 -10.98 -19.75 -15.17
C PRO A 205 -9.49 -19.89 -14.89
N ASP A 206 -8.65 -19.85 -15.93
CA ASP A 206 -7.20 -19.97 -15.76
C ASP A 206 -6.59 -18.75 -15.05
N ILE A 207 -7.11 -17.55 -15.32
CA ILE A 207 -6.67 -16.33 -14.65
C ILE A 207 -7.08 -16.37 -13.18
N ALA A 208 -8.29 -16.84 -12.86
CA ALA A 208 -8.75 -17.00 -11.49
C ALA A 208 -7.86 -17.99 -10.71
N ARG A 209 -7.63 -19.19 -11.28
CA ARG A 209 -6.77 -20.23 -10.68
C ARG A 209 -5.36 -19.71 -10.41
N LEU A 210 -4.70 -19.13 -11.42
CA LEU A 210 -3.33 -18.63 -11.26
C LEU A 210 -3.25 -17.41 -10.33
N SER A 211 -4.26 -16.54 -10.33
CA SER A 211 -4.34 -15.46 -9.34
C SER A 211 -4.42 -16.01 -7.92
N GLY A 212 -5.21 -17.07 -7.71
CA GLY A 212 -5.29 -17.81 -6.46
C GLY A 212 -3.92 -18.31 -5.99
N VAL A 213 -3.16 -18.96 -6.87
CA VAL A 213 -1.80 -19.44 -6.55
C VAL A 213 -0.89 -18.31 -6.04
N SER A 214 -0.88 -17.13 -6.70
CA SER A 214 -0.06 -16.00 -6.21
C SER A 214 -0.51 -15.43 -4.86
N LEU A 215 -1.79 -15.60 -4.51
CA LEU A 215 -2.35 -15.19 -3.23
C LEU A 215 -2.02 -16.21 -2.13
N GLU A 216 -2.20 -17.50 -2.40
CA GLU A 216 -1.86 -18.59 -1.49
C GLU A 216 -0.38 -18.54 -1.11
N ARG A 217 0.52 -18.40 -2.09
CA ARG A 217 1.96 -18.21 -1.83
C ARG A 217 2.26 -17.03 -0.91
N MET A 218 1.52 -15.93 -1.04
CA MET A 218 1.68 -14.78 -0.13
C MET A 218 1.29 -15.16 1.29
N ILE A 219 0.14 -15.83 1.46
CA ILE A 219 -0.38 -16.22 2.78
C ILE A 219 0.58 -17.20 3.45
N GLU A 220 0.92 -18.29 2.77
CA GLU A 220 1.84 -19.32 3.26
C GLU A 220 3.21 -18.74 3.61
N ARG A 221 3.76 -17.87 2.75
CA ARG A 221 5.03 -17.21 3.01
C ARG A 221 4.94 -16.34 4.26
N VAL A 222 3.90 -15.51 4.39
CA VAL A 222 3.72 -14.64 5.56
C VAL A 222 3.56 -15.44 6.85
N GLU A 223 2.79 -16.53 6.83
CA GLU A 223 2.62 -17.41 7.99
C GLU A 223 3.95 -18.01 8.42
N ARG A 224 4.71 -18.58 7.47
CA ARG A 224 6.04 -19.13 7.74
C ARG A 224 6.99 -18.10 8.36
N GLU A 225 7.10 -16.91 7.76
CA GLU A 225 8.02 -15.88 8.26
C GLU A 225 7.60 -15.33 9.64
N ARG A 226 6.29 -15.29 9.93
CA ARG A 226 5.79 -14.85 11.25
C ARG A 226 5.97 -15.90 12.34
N SER A 227 5.93 -17.18 11.99
CA SER A 227 6.19 -18.27 12.95
C SER A 227 7.67 -18.46 13.26
N ALA A 228 8.57 -17.89 12.44
CA ALA A 228 10.01 -17.96 12.63
C ALA A 228 10.59 -16.84 13.53
N VAL A 229 9.76 -15.88 13.96
CA VAL A 229 10.10 -14.72 14.80
C VAL A 229 9.44 -14.87 16.17
#